data_AF-A0A519RL23-F1
#
_entry.id   AF-A0A519RL23-F1
#
_cell.length_a   1.000
_cell.length_b   1.000
_cell.length_c   1.000
_cell.angle_alpha   90.00
_cell.angle_beta   90.00
_cell.angle_gamma   90.00
#
_symmetry.space_group_name_H-M   'P 1'
#
loop_
_entity.id
_entity.type
_entity.pdbx_description
1 polymer ?
#
loop_
_entity_poly.entity_id
_entity_poly.type
_entity_poly.pdbx_seq_one_letter_code
_entity_poly.pdbx_strand_id
1 'polypeptide(L)' 'MSQDFRTLWANCLRVIRTEVGEQSFRTWFEPVVPVELQGKVLTI' A
#
# COMPACT_ATOMS: atom_id res chain seq x y z
N MET A 1 -20.20 -5.26 -1.08
CA MET A 1 -19.13 -4.65 -0.27
C MET A 1 -17.91 -4.61 -1.14
N SER A 2 -17.62 -3.45 -1.73
CA SER A 2 -16.42 -3.21 -2.53
C SER A 2 -15.22 -3.54 -1.65
N GLN A 3 -14.39 -4.51 -2.03
CA GLN A 3 -13.11 -4.69 -1.35
C GLN A 3 -12.29 -3.43 -1.62
N ASP A 4 -12.32 -2.49 -0.68
CA ASP A 4 -11.59 -1.23 -0.79
C ASP A 4 -10.10 -1.52 -0.87
N PHE A 5 -9.58 -1.58 -2.09
CA PHE A 5 -8.16 -1.76 -2.41
C PHE A 5 -7.27 -0.73 -1.72
N ARG A 6 -7.85 0.43 -1.40
CA ARG A 6 -7.26 1.48 -0.55
C ARG A 6 -6.97 0.98 0.87
N THR A 7 -7.92 0.26 1.48
CA THR A 7 -7.75 -0.34 2.82
C THR A 7 -6.72 -1.45 2.79
N LEU A 8 -6.68 -2.26 1.72
CA LEU A 8 -5.68 -3.30 1.56
C LEU A 8 -4.27 -2.72 1.42
N TRP A 9 -4.11 -1.68 0.59
CA TRP A 9 -2.85 -0.96 0.46
C TRP A 9 -2.42 -0.28 1.75
N ALA A 10 -3.35 0.35 2.49
CA ALA A 10 -3.04 0.95 3.79
C ALA A 10 -2.51 -0.08 4.80
N ASN A 11 -3.04 -1.31 4.78
CA ASN A 11 -2.52 -2.40 5.60
C ASN A 11 -1.11 -2.83 5.16
N CYS A 12 -0.83 -2.90 3.85
CA CYS A 12 0.52 -3.15 3.33
C CYS A 12 1.51 -2.05 3.75
N LEU A 13 1.13 -0.78 3.59
CA LEU A 13 1.95 0.37 3.98
C LEU A 13 2.34 0.34 5.45
N ARG A 14 1.44 -0.12 6.34
CA ARG A 14 1.76 -0.27 7.77
C ARG A 14 2.88 -1.27 8.02
N VAL A 15 2.88 -2.41 7.31
CA VAL A 15 3.94 -3.43 7.40
C VAL A 15 5.22 -2.90 6.77
N ILE A 16 5.15 -2.33 5.56
CA ILE A 16 6.33 -1.80 4.87
C ILE A 16 7.01 -0.73 5.72
N ARG A 17 6.26 0.17 6.36
CA ARG A 17 6.79 1.23 7.24
C ARG A 17 7.64 0.68 8.38
N THR A 18 7.26 -0.45 8.98
CA THR A 18 8.05 -1.08 10.05
C THR A 18 9.29 -1.80 9.51
N GLU A 19 9.22 -2.37 8.31
CA GLU A 19 10.33 -3.13 7.70
C GLU A 19 11.43 -2.23 7.14
N VAL A 20 11.08 -1.16 6.41
CA VAL A 20 12.07 -0.31 5.71
C VAL A 20 12.50 0.92 6.51
N GLY A 21 11.82 1.21 7.61
CA GLY A 21 12.00 2.41 8.43
C GLY A 21 11.36 3.68 7.84
N GLU A 22 11.14 4.68 8.70
CA GLU A 22 10.32 5.86 8.38
C GLU A 22 10.87 6.71 7.23
N GLN A 23 12.18 6.91 7.16
CA GLN A 23 12.82 7.72 6.12
C GLN A 23 12.63 7.08 4.73
N SER A 24 12.98 5.80 4.60
CA SER A 24 12.83 5.04 3.35
C SER A 24 11.36 4.93 2.93
N PHE A 25 10.46 4.71 3.90
CA PHE A 25 9.02 4.65 3.65
C PHE A 25 8.48 5.95 3.03
N ARG A 26 8.80 7.10 3.64
CA ARG A 26 8.35 8.41 3.15
C ARG A 26 8.83 8.72 1.74
N THR A 27 10.07 8.36 1.41
CA THR A 27 10.63 8.64 0.08
C THR A 27 10.03 7.74 -1.00
N TRP A 28 9.84 6.46 -0.73
CA TRP A 28 9.57 5.46 -1.77
C TRP A 28 8.14 4.92 -1.79
N PHE A 29 7.42 4.95 -0.67
CA PHE A 29 6.13 4.26 -0.53
C PHE A 29 4.97 5.19 -0.16
N GLU A 30 5.21 6.28 0.58
CA GLU A 30 4.20 7.29 0.90
C GLU A 30 3.51 7.91 -0.34
N PRO A 31 4.20 8.23 -1.46
CA PRO A 31 3.54 8.81 -2.63
C PRO A 31 2.84 7.76 -3.53
N VAL A 32 2.96 6.46 -3.25
CA VAL A 32 2.42 5.39 -4.10
C VAL A 32 0.95 5.14 -3.80
N VAL A 33 0.10 5.20 -4.82
CA VAL A 33 -1.36 5.08 -4.71
C VAL A 33 -1.85 3.90 -5.56
N PRO A 34 -2.64 2.97 -5.00
CA PRO A 34 -3.15 1.83 -5.73
C PRO A 34 -4.20 2.28 -6.76
N VAL A 35 -4.13 1.70 -7.95
CA VAL A 35 -4.99 2.04 -9.09
C VAL A 35 -6.14 1.05 -9.22
N GLU A 36 -5.89 -0.23 -8.97
CA GLU A 36 -6.87 -1.29 -9.19
C GLU A 36 -6.60 -2.51 -8.32
N LEU A 37 -7.67 -3.25 -8.00
CA LEU A 37 -7.58 -4.58 -7.40
C LEU A 37 -8.41 -5.56 -8.24
N GLN A 38 -7.72 -6.49 -8.90
CA GLN A 38 -8.35 -7.58 -9.64
C GLN A 38 -8.17 -8.89 -8.88
N GLY A 39 -9.22 -9.34 -8.18
CA GLY A 39 -9.19 -10.55 -7.36
C GLY A 39 -8.19 -10.46 -6.21
N LYS A 40 -6.99 -11.02 -6.40
CA LYS A 40 -5.87 -11.01 -5.43
C LYS A 40 -4.65 -10.22 -5.91
N VAL A 41 -4.76 -9.52 -7.03
CA VAL A 41 -3.68 -8.72 -7.61
C VAL A 41 -4.00 -7.25 -7.40
N LEU A 42 -3.15 -6.56 -6.63
CA LEU A 42 -3.21 -5.11 -6.41
C LEU A 42 -2.23 -4.43 -7.36
N THR A 43 -2.73 -3.50 -8.17
CA THR A 43 -1.94 -2.67 -9.08
C THR A 43 -1.66 -1.32 -8.40
N ILE A 44 -0.39 -0.90 -8.37
CA ILE A 44 0.14 0.32 -7.75
C ILE A 44 0.92 1.17 -8.75
#